data_AF-A0A6P1E391-F1
#
_entry.id   AF-A0A6P1E391-F1
#
_cell.length_a   1.000
_cell.length_b   1.000
_cell.length_c   1.000
_cell.angle_alpha   90.00
_cell.angle_beta   90.00
_cell.angle_gamma   90.00
#
_symmetry.space_group_name_H-M   'P 1'
#
loop_
_entity.id
_entity.type
_entity.pdbx_description
1 polymer ?
#
loop_
_entity_poly.entity_id
_entity_poly.type
_entity_poly.pdbx_seq_one_letter_code
_entity_poly.pdbx_strand_id
1 'polypeptide(L)'
;MGEGVAASLAAIDLPGAASGHSAFDRRAAERRARGYLRALGVSRESESQALLEQAMKRMELRAALGRLGEPLEAAVEEVHALLDQWLLSELGLNADPDALSAARAAVLGGDVPGWTARWAGLSGEPLAERIRAARVTAVPEPAPLQMEPSRIELCCYRLGLRLIAKIGRLLGLRGKRASSG
;
A
#
# COMPACT_ATOMS: atom_id res chain seq x y z
N MET A 1 28.66 37.45 -39.98
CA MET A 1 29.71 37.53 -38.94
C MET A 1 29.00 38.00 -37.67
N GLY A 2 28.46 37.17 -36.77
CA GLY A 2 28.72 35.76 -36.51
C GLY A 2 29.67 35.62 -35.33
N GLU A 3 29.26 36.01 -34.12
CA GLU A 3 29.93 35.65 -32.86
C GLU A 3 29.07 36.06 -31.64
N GLY A 4 28.90 35.15 -30.68
CA GLY A 4 28.75 35.56 -29.28
C GLY A 4 27.41 35.40 -28.57
N VAL A 5 26.60 34.36 -28.84
CA VAL A 5 25.55 33.93 -27.90
C VAL A 5 25.70 32.42 -27.62
N ALA A 6 26.81 32.04 -26.99
CA ALA A 6 27.10 30.66 -26.58
C ALA A 6 27.75 30.60 -25.20
N ALA A 7 27.36 31.48 -24.28
CA ALA A 7 27.90 31.54 -22.92
C ALA A 7 26.81 31.85 -21.89
N SER A 8 25.74 31.06 -21.86
CA SER A 8 24.83 30.98 -20.71
C SER A 8 23.85 29.81 -20.85
N LEU A 9 24.40 28.61 -20.86
CA LEU A 9 23.76 27.47 -20.21
C LEU A 9 24.79 27.07 -19.15
N ALA A 10 24.74 27.71 -17.98
CA ALA A 10 24.13 27.05 -16.82
C ALA A 10 24.54 25.57 -16.86
N ALA A 11 25.69 25.20 -16.32
CA ALA A 11 25.81 24.98 -14.87
C ALA A 11 24.52 24.38 -14.28
N ILE A 12 23.91 23.44 -14.99
CA ILE A 12 23.13 22.39 -14.35
C ILE A 12 24.20 21.51 -13.72
N ASP A 13 24.45 21.79 -12.44
CA ASP A 13 24.98 20.82 -11.50
C ASP A 13 24.27 19.50 -11.79
N LEU A 14 24.94 18.61 -12.52
CA LEU A 14 24.66 17.20 -12.45
C LEU A 14 24.88 16.86 -10.98
N PRO A 15 23.84 16.49 -10.20
CA PRO A 15 24.11 15.94 -8.88
C PRO A 15 25.09 14.81 -9.10
N GLY A 16 26.29 14.99 -8.51
CA GLY A 16 27.41 14.08 -8.68
C GLY A 16 26.92 12.65 -8.53
N ALA A 17 27.38 11.79 -9.43
CA ALA A 17 27.13 10.36 -9.39
C ALA A 17 27.13 9.91 -7.93
N ALA A 18 25.94 9.64 -7.40
CA ALA A 18 25.75 9.19 -6.05
C ALA A 18 26.38 7.80 -5.99
N SER A 19 27.68 7.82 -5.70
CA SER A 19 28.50 6.71 -5.28
C SER A 19 27.94 6.27 -3.94
N GLY A 20 26.84 5.53 -4.02
CA GLY A 20 25.97 5.25 -2.90
C GLY A 20 24.84 4.35 -3.34
N HIS A 21 25.19 3.27 -4.06
CA HIS A 21 24.39 2.06 -3.99
C HIS A 21 24.39 1.65 -2.51
N SER A 22 23.45 2.19 -1.74
CA SER A 22 22.88 1.43 -0.65
C SER A 22 22.32 0.20 -1.35
N ALA A 23 23.16 -0.82 -1.48
CA ALA A 23 22.73 -2.16 -1.79
C ALA A 23 21.82 -2.50 -0.62
N PHE A 24 20.52 -2.21 -0.79
CA PHE A 24 19.52 -2.69 0.13
C PHE A 24 19.77 -4.18 0.31
N ASP A 25 19.50 -4.72 1.50
CA ASP A 25 19.70 -6.15 1.73
C ASP A 25 18.76 -6.93 0.80
N ARG A 26 19.27 -7.24 -0.39
CA ARG A 26 18.53 -7.87 -1.47
C ARG A 26 18.01 -9.21 -1.01
N ARG A 27 18.79 -9.95 -0.21
CA ARG A 27 18.37 -11.24 0.31
C ARG A 27 17.21 -11.09 1.28
N ALA A 28 17.19 -10.05 2.11
CA ALA A 28 16.05 -9.77 2.98
C ALA A 28 14.81 -9.35 2.18
N ALA A 29 14.96 -8.47 1.18
CA ALA A 29 13.88 -8.08 0.29
C ALA A 29 13.30 -9.27 -0.49
N GLU A 30 14.16 -10.15 -1.03
CA GLU A 30 13.75 -11.37 -1.73
C GLU A 30 12.96 -12.31 -0.82
N ARG A 31 13.45 -12.54 0.41
CA ARG A 31 12.72 -13.35 1.40
C ARG A 31 11.36 -12.75 1.72
N ARG A 32 11.29 -11.42 1.87
CA ARG A 32 10.04 -10.71 2.16
C ARG A 32 9.04 -10.82 1.01
N ALA A 33 9.48 -10.54 -0.23
CA ALA A 33 8.67 -10.66 -1.43
C ALA A 33 8.18 -12.10 -1.64
N ARG A 34 9.05 -13.11 -1.46
CA ARG A 34 8.67 -14.52 -1.56
C ARG A 34 7.63 -14.92 -0.50
N GLY A 35 7.79 -14.45 0.73
CA GLY A 35 6.78 -14.64 1.78
C GLY A 35 5.44 -14.03 1.40
N TYR A 36 5.44 -12.86 0.77
CA TYR A 36 4.22 -12.21 0.30
C TYR A 36 3.58 -12.93 -0.89
N LEU A 37 4.37 -13.37 -1.89
CA LEU A 37 3.89 -14.19 -3.00
C LEU A 37 3.19 -15.47 -2.53
N ARG A 38 3.75 -16.15 -1.52
CA ARG A 38 3.10 -17.31 -0.90
C ARG A 38 1.78 -16.94 -0.23
N ALA A 39 1.72 -15.80 0.47
CA ALA A 39 0.49 -15.31 1.08
C ALA A 39 -0.59 -14.96 0.04
N LEU A 40 -0.19 -14.58 -1.18
CA LEU A 40 -1.09 -14.39 -2.32
C LEU A 40 -1.51 -15.72 -2.98
N GLY A 41 -0.99 -16.88 -2.54
CA GLY A 41 -1.33 -18.20 -3.08
C GLY A 41 -0.37 -18.73 -4.15
N VAL A 42 0.71 -18.02 -4.48
CA VAL A 42 1.74 -18.51 -5.41
C VAL A 42 2.52 -19.65 -4.77
N SER A 43 2.22 -20.87 -5.20
CA SER A 43 2.73 -22.10 -4.58
C SER A 43 3.82 -22.79 -5.40
N ARG A 44 3.85 -22.59 -6.72
CA ARG A 44 4.86 -23.22 -7.58
C ARG A 44 6.15 -22.41 -7.58
N GLU A 45 7.29 -23.10 -7.46
CA GLU A 45 8.60 -22.44 -7.38
C GLU A 45 8.93 -21.69 -8.68
N SER A 46 8.58 -22.23 -9.85
CA SER A 46 8.78 -21.55 -11.14
C SER A 46 7.99 -20.24 -11.25
N GLU A 47 6.72 -20.25 -10.82
CA GLU A 47 5.87 -19.06 -10.78
C GLU A 47 6.43 -18.02 -9.81
N SER A 48 6.79 -18.46 -8.60
CA SER A 48 7.38 -17.59 -7.58
C SER A 48 8.70 -16.98 -8.03
N GLN A 49 9.57 -17.73 -8.71
CA GLN A 49 10.87 -17.26 -9.17
C GLN A 49 10.71 -16.21 -10.28
N ALA A 50 9.84 -16.46 -11.26
CA ALA A 50 9.57 -15.51 -12.35
C ALA A 50 9.04 -14.17 -11.83
N LEU A 51 8.09 -14.21 -10.88
CA LEU A 51 7.53 -13.00 -10.27
C LEU A 51 8.54 -12.28 -9.36
N LEU A 52 9.35 -13.03 -8.62
CA LEU A 52 10.40 -12.46 -7.78
C LEU A 52 11.43 -11.72 -8.61
N GLU A 53 11.88 -12.28 -9.73
CA GLU A 53 12.82 -11.62 -10.64
C GLU A 53 12.26 -10.30 -11.19
N GLN A 54 10.98 -10.27 -11.55
CA GLN A 54 10.31 -9.05 -12.00
C GLN A 54 10.24 -7.99 -10.89
N ALA A 55 9.86 -8.39 -9.67
CA ALA A 55 9.78 -7.49 -8.53
C ALA A 55 11.15 -6.89 -8.18
N MET A 56 12.20 -7.72 -8.14
CA MET A 56 13.55 -7.26 -7.83
C MET A 56 14.10 -6.30 -8.89
N LYS A 57 13.85 -6.56 -10.18
CA LYS A 57 14.24 -5.63 -11.27
C LYS A 57 13.58 -4.26 -11.09
N ARG A 58 12.31 -4.22 -10.69
CA ARG A 58 11.59 -2.96 -10.42
C ARG A 58 12.13 -2.22 -9.20
N MET A 59 12.46 -2.95 -8.13
CA MET A 59 13.10 -2.38 -6.95
C MET A 59 14.48 -1.80 -7.27
N GLU A 60 15.31 -2.50 -8.05
CA GLU A 60 16.61 -2.00 -8.50
C GLU A 60 16.47 -0.70 -9.27
N LEU A 61 15.51 -0.62 -10.19
CA LEU A 61 15.21 0.60 -10.93
C LEU A 61 14.76 1.73 -9.98
N ARG A 62 13.87 1.43 -9.03
CA ARG A 62 13.41 2.40 -8.03
C ARG A 62 14.54 2.89 -7.12
N ALA A 63 15.48 2.01 -6.77
CA ALA A 63 16.69 2.34 -6.03
C ALA A 63 17.64 3.23 -6.84
N ALA A 64 17.86 2.90 -8.12
CA ALA A 64 18.67 3.72 -9.04
C ALA A 64 18.10 5.14 -9.23
N LEU A 65 16.78 5.29 -9.15
CA LEU A 65 16.09 6.58 -9.20
C LEU A 65 16.03 7.32 -7.85
N GLY A 66 16.59 6.76 -6.78
CA GLY A 66 16.57 7.35 -5.44
C GLY A 66 15.18 7.36 -4.78
N ARG A 67 14.27 6.46 -5.18
CA ARG A 67 12.86 6.44 -4.75
C ARG A 67 12.48 5.19 -3.94
N LEU A 68 13.46 4.40 -3.48
CA LEU A 68 13.18 3.08 -2.90
C LEU A 68 12.33 3.16 -1.62
N GLY A 69 12.56 4.13 -0.74
CA GLY A 69 11.95 4.13 0.59
C GLY A 69 12.53 3.01 1.47
N GLU A 70 11.69 2.40 2.32
CA GLU A 70 12.08 1.25 3.15
C GLU A 70 12.14 -0.02 2.28
N PRO A 71 13.28 -0.75 2.21
CA PRO A 71 13.44 -1.84 1.25
C PRO A 71 12.48 -3.03 1.41
N LEU A 72 12.08 -3.40 2.63
CA LEU A 72 11.21 -4.56 2.84
C LEU A 72 9.75 -4.24 2.47
N GLU A 73 9.31 -3.04 2.77
CA GLU A 73 8.02 -2.47 2.34
C GLU A 73 7.99 -2.33 0.82
N ALA A 74 9.03 -1.74 0.23
CA ALA A 74 9.15 -1.62 -1.23
C ALA A 74 9.07 -2.98 -1.93
N ALA A 75 9.62 -4.04 -1.34
CA ALA A 75 9.51 -5.39 -1.89
C ALA A 75 8.06 -5.91 -1.93
N VAL A 76 7.25 -5.58 -0.92
CA VAL A 76 5.82 -5.93 -0.89
C VAL A 76 5.04 -5.06 -1.88
N GLU A 77 5.33 -3.76 -1.91
CA GLU A 77 4.72 -2.81 -2.85
C GLU A 77 4.94 -3.21 -4.30
N GLU A 78 6.16 -3.59 -4.70
CA GLU A 78 6.44 -3.97 -6.09
C GLU A 78 5.71 -5.26 -6.49
N VAL A 79 5.58 -6.24 -5.58
CA VAL A 79 4.79 -7.45 -5.84
C VAL A 79 3.31 -7.09 -5.99
N HIS A 80 2.76 -6.23 -5.12
CA HIS A 80 1.37 -5.78 -5.22
C HIS A 80 1.12 -4.99 -6.51
N ALA A 81 2.04 -4.10 -6.88
CA ALA A 81 1.96 -3.31 -8.09
C ALA A 81 2.05 -4.18 -9.36
N LEU A 82 2.84 -5.26 -9.33
CA LEU A 82 2.88 -6.25 -10.42
C LEU A 82 1.54 -6.98 -10.59
N LEU A 83 0.87 -7.32 -9.49
CA LEU A 83 -0.46 -7.93 -9.53
C LEU A 83 -1.48 -6.95 -10.15
N ASP A 84 -1.51 -5.72 -9.65
CA ASP A 84 -2.44 -4.69 -10.13
C ASP A 84 -2.21 -4.38 -11.62
N GLN A 85 -0.95 -4.20 -12.03
CA GLN A 85 -0.62 -3.95 -13.43
C GLN A 85 -1.05 -5.11 -14.34
N TRP A 86 -0.81 -6.35 -13.91
CA TRP A 86 -1.27 -7.52 -14.67
C TRP A 86 -2.79 -7.53 -14.78
N LEU A 87 -3.53 -7.34 -13.69
CA LEU A 87 -5.00 -7.31 -13.71
C LEU A 87 -5.56 -6.22 -14.61
N LEU A 88 -4.98 -5.01 -14.55
CA LEU A 88 -5.37 -3.91 -15.43
C LEU A 88 -5.15 -4.28 -16.90
N SER A 89 -4.01 -4.90 -17.23
CA SER A 89 -3.68 -5.31 -18.60
C SER A 89 -4.53 -6.47 -19.10
N GLU A 90 -4.80 -7.47 -18.25
CA GLU A 90 -5.56 -8.68 -18.59
C GLU A 90 -7.03 -8.35 -18.81
N LEU A 91 -7.58 -7.39 -18.04
CA LEU A 91 -8.98 -7.00 -18.13
C LEU A 91 -9.25 -5.80 -19.05
N GLY A 92 -8.20 -5.06 -19.46
CA GLY A 92 -8.34 -3.82 -20.23
C GLY A 92 -9.01 -2.71 -19.44
N LEU A 93 -8.71 -2.58 -18.14
CA LEU A 93 -9.33 -1.58 -17.25
C LEU A 93 -8.60 -0.23 -17.33
N ASN A 94 -9.38 0.86 -17.32
CA ASN A 94 -8.86 2.24 -17.26
C ASN A 94 -8.58 2.70 -15.82
N ALA A 95 -7.80 1.93 -15.06
CA ALA A 95 -7.42 2.23 -13.67
C ALA A 95 -8.59 2.54 -12.70
N ASP A 96 -9.78 2.00 -12.98
CA ASP A 96 -10.94 2.09 -12.09
C ASP A 96 -10.65 1.33 -10.77
N PRO A 97 -10.60 2.03 -9.61
CA PRO A 97 -10.27 1.41 -8.33
C PRO A 97 -11.24 0.32 -7.90
N ASP A 98 -12.53 0.47 -8.21
CA ASP A 98 -13.57 -0.49 -7.82
C ASP A 98 -13.48 -1.74 -8.68
N ALA A 99 -13.29 -1.57 -9.98
CA ALA A 99 -13.07 -2.70 -10.89
C ALA A 99 -11.80 -3.49 -10.57
N LEU A 100 -10.71 -2.79 -10.22
CA LEU A 100 -9.46 -3.42 -9.80
C LEU A 100 -9.60 -4.17 -8.48
N SER A 101 -10.34 -3.59 -7.51
CA SER A 101 -10.60 -4.24 -6.22
C SER A 101 -11.45 -5.50 -6.37
N ALA A 102 -12.49 -5.46 -7.22
CA ALA A 102 -13.29 -6.63 -7.55
C ALA A 102 -12.45 -7.71 -8.27
N ALA A 103 -11.56 -7.32 -9.18
CA ALA A 103 -10.67 -8.24 -9.87
C ALA A 103 -9.68 -8.93 -8.91
N ARG A 104 -9.09 -8.18 -7.98
CA ARG A 104 -8.25 -8.73 -6.91
C ARG A 104 -9.02 -9.72 -6.05
N ALA A 105 -10.24 -9.37 -5.63
CA ALA A 105 -11.07 -10.25 -4.83
C ALA A 105 -11.36 -11.57 -5.58
N ALA A 106 -11.65 -11.53 -6.88
CA ALA A 106 -11.90 -12.72 -7.68
C ALA A 106 -10.68 -13.66 -7.76
N VAL A 107 -9.47 -13.14 -8.00
CA VAL A 107 -8.27 -14.00 -8.11
C VAL A 107 -7.78 -14.50 -6.74
N LEU A 108 -7.83 -13.64 -5.72
CA LEU A 108 -7.39 -14.01 -4.36
C LEU A 108 -8.41 -14.87 -3.62
N GLY A 109 -9.70 -14.79 -3.99
CA GLY A 109 -10.77 -15.64 -3.49
C GLY A 109 -10.68 -17.10 -3.96
N GLY A 110 -9.85 -17.39 -4.97
CA GLY A 110 -9.65 -18.74 -5.49
C GLY A 110 -10.58 -19.14 -6.64
N ASP A 111 -11.45 -18.24 -7.09
CA ASP A 111 -12.45 -18.52 -8.13
C ASP A 111 -11.86 -18.60 -9.55
N VAL A 112 -10.58 -18.22 -9.73
CA VAL A 112 -9.91 -18.18 -11.03
C VAL A 112 -8.72 -19.16 -11.06
N PRO A 113 -8.93 -20.48 -11.22
CA PRO A 113 -7.83 -21.43 -11.23
C PRO A 113 -6.80 -21.15 -12.34
N GLY A 114 -5.51 -21.30 -12.03
CA GLY A 114 -4.40 -21.07 -12.96
C GLY A 114 -3.95 -19.61 -13.09
N TRP A 115 -4.53 -18.68 -12.33
CA TRP A 115 -4.20 -17.26 -12.41
C TRP A 115 -2.73 -16.96 -12.07
N THR A 116 -2.11 -17.68 -11.14
CA THR A 116 -0.72 -17.47 -10.75
C THR A 116 0.25 -17.81 -11.89
N ALA A 117 -0.03 -18.87 -12.66
CA ALA A 117 0.75 -19.24 -13.83
C ALA A 117 0.61 -18.20 -14.95
N ARG A 118 -0.59 -17.66 -15.15
CA ARG A 118 -0.85 -16.59 -16.11
C ARG A 118 -0.15 -15.29 -15.71
N TRP A 119 -0.28 -14.89 -14.45
CA TRP A 119 0.39 -13.71 -13.89
C TRP A 119 1.91 -13.80 -13.99
N ALA A 120 2.49 -14.98 -13.72
CA ALA A 120 3.92 -15.24 -13.87
C ALA A 120 4.41 -15.26 -15.33
N GLY A 121 3.51 -15.17 -16.33
CA GLY A 121 3.85 -15.25 -17.75
C GLY A 121 4.19 -16.66 -18.23
N LEU A 122 3.87 -17.69 -17.44
CA LEU A 122 4.13 -19.10 -17.75
C LEU A 122 2.95 -19.77 -18.46
N SER A 123 1.79 -19.09 -18.53
CA SER A 123 0.62 -19.52 -19.31
C SER A 123 0.19 -18.46 -20.32
N GLY A 124 -0.07 -18.90 -21.54
CA GLY A 124 -0.62 -18.07 -22.62
C GLY A 124 -2.15 -17.92 -22.59
N GLU A 125 -2.85 -18.71 -21.77
CA GLU A 125 -4.31 -18.72 -21.73
C GLU A 125 -4.86 -17.42 -21.14
N PRO A 126 -5.69 -16.66 -21.89
CA PRO A 126 -6.32 -15.46 -21.37
C PRO A 126 -7.35 -15.82 -20.30
N LEU A 127 -7.33 -15.09 -19.19
CA LEU A 127 -8.22 -15.30 -18.05
C LEU A 127 -9.26 -14.19 -17.90
N ALA A 128 -9.25 -13.20 -18.78
CA ALA A 128 -10.11 -12.02 -18.71
C ALA A 128 -11.60 -12.36 -18.49
N GLU A 129 -12.16 -13.26 -19.30
CA GLU A 129 -13.57 -13.68 -19.17
C GLU A 129 -13.85 -14.39 -17.85
N ARG A 130 -12.93 -15.24 -17.39
CA ARG A 130 -13.06 -15.98 -16.12
C ARG A 130 -12.99 -15.04 -14.92
N ILE A 131 -12.07 -14.07 -14.95
CA ILE A 131 -11.97 -13.04 -13.93
C ILE A 131 -13.24 -12.17 -13.94
N ARG A 132 -13.76 -11.77 -15.11
CA ARG A 132 -15.03 -11.02 -15.20
C ARG A 132 -16.22 -11.80 -14.66
N ALA A 133 -16.32 -13.09 -14.97
CA ALA A 133 -17.39 -13.95 -14.48
C ALA A 133 -17.32 -14.18 -12.95
N ALA A 134 -16.12 -14.22 -12.38
CA ALA A 134 -15.91 -14.38 -10.94
C ALA A 134 -16.05 -13.08 -10.14
N ARG A 135 -16.10 -11.91 -10.80
CA ARG A 135 -16.30 -10.63 -10.11
C ARG A 135 -17.72 -10.56 -9.54
N VAL A 136 -17.81 -10.65 -8.22
CA VAL A 136 -19.04 -10.30 -7.50
C VAL A 136 -19.02 -8.80 -7.20
N THR A 137 -19.86 -8.03 -7.89
CA THR A 137 -20.09 -6.62 -7.55
C THR A 137 -21.01 -6.56 -6.32
N ALA A 138 -20.46 -6.87 -5.14
CA ALA A 138 -21.19 -6.78 -3.88
C ALA A 138 -20.97 -5.40 -3.25
N VAL A 139 -21.51 -4.36 -3.87
CA VAL A 139 -21.76 -3.10 -3.16
C VAL A 139 -23.28 -2.98 -3.06
N PRO A 140 -23.92 -3.32 -1.93
CA PRO A 140 -25.29 -2.90 -1.71
C PRO A 140 -25.35 -1.38 -1.82
N GLU A 141 -26.44 -0.83 -2.36
CA GLU A 141 -26.62 0.62 -2.40
C GLU A 141 -26.32 1.21 -1.02
N PRO A 142 -25.55 2.31 -0.93
CA PRO A 142 -25.21 2.91 0.36
C PRO A 142 -26.50 3.28 1.09
N ALA A 143 -26.88 2.44 2.04
CA ALA A 143 -28.04 2.69 2.86
C ALA A 143 -27.73 3.92 3.72
N PRO A 144 -28.58 4.95 3.72
CA PRO A 144 -28.37 6.10 4.60
C PRO A 144 -28.36 5.60 6.04
N LEU A 145 -27.20 5.74 6.70
CA LEU A 145 -27.06 5.47 8.13
C LEU A 145 -27.83 6.54 8.90
N GLN A 146 -29.14 6.38 9.03
CA GLN A 146 -29.92 7.09 10.05
C GLN A 146 -29.58 6.47 11.40
N MET A 147 -28.43 6.87 11.93
CA MET A 147 -27.99 6.46 13.25
C MET A 147 -28.43 7.56 14.22
N GLU A 148 -29.37 7.24 15.10
CA GLU A 148 -29.69 8.11 16.24
C GLU A 148 -28.40 8.39 17.02
N PRO A 149 -28.06 9.65 17.31
CA PRO A 149 -26.85 10.00 18.05
C PRO A 149 -26.89 9.39 19.46
N SER A 150 -26.24 8.23 19.62
CA SER A 150 -26.06 7.60 20.92
C SER A 150 -24.98 8.36 21.70
N ARG A 151 -25.38 8.96 22.82
CA ARG A 151 -24.41 9.55 23.74
C ARG A 151 -23.66 8.43 24.45
N ILE A 152 -22.36 8.35 24.24
CA ILE A 152 -21.48 7.46 25.00
C ILE A 152 -21.43 7.99 26.44
N GLU A 153 -22.24 7.40 27.32
CA GLU A 153 -22.19 7.64 28.77
C GLU A 153 -20.92 6.97 29.32
N LEU A 154 -19.81 7.73 29.34
CA LEU A 154 -18.56 7.32 29.97
C LEU A 154 -18.75 7.28 31.50
N CYS A 155 -19.39 6.22 32.00
CA CYS A 155 -19.64 5.98 33.43
C CYS A 155 -18.35 6.18 34.26
N CYS A 156 -17.23 5.69 33.74
CA CYS A 156 -15.92 5.76 34.39
C CYS A 156 -15.34 7.19 34.42
N TYR A 157 -15.70 8.07 33.48
CA TYR A 157 -15.24 9.46 33.46
C TYR A 157 -15.90 10.28 34.58
N ARG A 158 -17.21 10.11 34.80
CA ARG A 158 -17.94 10.77 35.90
C ARG A 158 -17.48 10.25 37.27
N LEU A 159 -17.18 8.96 37.39
CA LEU A 159 -16.60 8.38 38.61
C LEU A 159 -15.20 8.92 38.89
N GLY A 160 -14.34 9.01 37.87
CA GLY A 160 -13.00 9.59 37.99
C GLY A 160 -13.03 11.04 38.46
N LEU A 161 -13.87 11.89 37.85
CA LEU A 161 -14.04 13.28 38.29
C LEU A 161 -14.56 13.40 39.72
N ARG A 162 -15.48 12.53 40.15
CA ARG A 162 -15.98 12.51 41.53
C ARG A 162 -14.91 12.08 42.53
N LEU A 163 -14.07 11.11 42.17
CA LEU A 163 -12.95 10.65 42.99
C LEU A 163 -11.89 11.76 43.12
N ILE A 164 -11.50 12.39 42.02
CA ILE A 164 -10.56 13.53 42.01
C ILE A 164 -11.11 14.69 42.85
N ALA A 165 -12.39 15.03 42.72
CA ALA A 165 -13.01 16.10 43.51
C ALA A 165 -13.14 15.77 45.01
N LYS A 166 -13.22 14.48 45.39
CA LYS A 166 -13.18 14.06 46.80
C LYS A 166 -11.75 14.10 47.35
N ILE A 167 -10.78 13.61 46.58
CA ILE A 167 -9.36 13.63 46.94
C ILE A 167 -8.85 15.08 47.07
N GLY A 168 -9.19 15.96 46.12
CA GLY A 168 -8.84 17.38 46.19
C GLY A 168 -9.44 18.10 47.40
N ARG A 169 -10.63 17.71 47.86
CA ARG A 169 -11.24 18.21 49.11
C ARG A 169 -10.53 17.71 50.35
N LEU A 170 -10.14 16.43 50.38
CA LEU A 170 -9.37 15.83 51.49
C LEU A 170 -7.95 16.39 51.59
N LEU A 171 -7.30 16.67 50.45
CA LEU A 171 -5.96 17.24 50.37
C LEU A 171 -5.94 18.78 50.55
N GLY A 172 -7.08 19.41 50.86
CA GLY A 172 -7.14 20.85 51.12
C GLY A 172 -6.87 21.74 49.89
N LEU A 173 -6.92 21.19 48.67
CA LEU A 173 -6.76 21.92 47.42
C LEU A 173 -8.07 22.69 47.11
N ARG A 174 -8.34 23.70 47.93
CA ARG A 174 -9.41 24.66 47.73
C ARG A 174 -8.96 25.57 46.58
N GLY A 175 -9.36 25.22 45.36
CA GLY A 175 -9.15 26.05 44.18
C GLY A 175 -9.60 27.48 44.45
N LYS A 176 -8.65 28.42 44.45
CA LYS A 176 -8.91 29.86 44.44
C LYS A 176 -9.78 30.14 43.21
N ARG A 177 -11.09 30.30 43.42
CA ARG A 177 -11.90 31.05 42.46
C ARG A 177 -11.45 32.49 42.57
N ALA A 178 -10.92 33.02 41.48
CA ALA A 178 -10.70 34.44 41.29
C ALA A 178 -12.00 35.19 41.60
N SER A 179 -11.95 36.14 42.54
CA SER A 179 -12.94 37.21 42.62
C SER A 179 -12.40 38.39 41.82
N SER A 180 -13.26 38.87 40.94
CA SER A 180 -13.22 40.15 40.25
C SER A 180 -12.69 41.28 41.13
N GLY A 181 -11.77 42.06 40.57
CA GLY A 181 -11.37 43.40 40.96
C GLY A 181 -10.88 44.10 39.69
#